data_AF-A0A941X839-F1
#
_entry.id   AF-A0A941X839-F1
#
_cell.length_a   1.000
_cell.length_b   1.000
_cell.length_c   1.000
_cell.angle_alpha   90.00
_cell.angle_beta   90.00
_cell.angle_gamma   90.00
#
_symmetry.space_group_name_H-M   'P 1'
#
loop_
_entity.id
_entity.type
_entity.pdbx_description
1 polymer ?
#
loop_
_entity_poly.entity_id
_entity_poly.type
_entity_poly.pdbx_seq_one_letter_code
_entity_poly.pdbx_strand_id
1 'polypeptide(L)'
;MFRNTWNIVIEWFKDRSERSRLVRNFNQASRDAFVSGVAPTLLKSSLSRGESAYKHQFSAWINTGFRIQALSGRSLSKEEMIFIGNVILADTELVRRLVVLGWDTLEVHDDVGRYGCRWKLIDYAKIGLMLDK
;
A
#
# COMPACT_ATOMS: atom_id res chain seq x y z
N MET A 1 -7.04 -34.07 -6.09
CA MET A 1 -5.64 -33.92 -5.64
C MET A 1 -5.49 -32.51 -5.09
N PHE A 2 -5.63 -32.32 -3.78
CA PHE A 2 -5.54 -31.00 -3.16
C PHE A 2 -4.11 -30.49 -3.33
N ARG A 3 -3.90 -29.56 -4.28
CA ARG A 3 -2.70 -28.73 -4.32
C ARG A 3 -2.61 -28.10 -2.94
N ASN A 4 -1.60 -28.51 -2.18
CA ASN A 4 -1.48 -28.22 -0.76
C ASN A 4 -1.57 -26.69 -0.56
N THR A 5 -2.68 -26.21 0.00
CA THR A 5 -2.95 -24.78 0.23
C THR A 5 -1.79 -24.14 1.00
N TRP A 6 -1.11 -24.93 1.83
CA TRP A 6 0.11 -24.58 2.54
C TRP A 6 1.31 -24.26 1.64
N ASN A 7 1.48 -24.95 0.51
CA ASN A 7 2.54 -24.65 -0.45
C ASN A 7 2.26 -23.33 -1.20
N ILE A 8 0.99 -23.06 -1.51
CA ILE A 8 0.56 -21.77 -2.11
C ILE A 8 0.83 -20.61 -1.14
N VAL A 9 0.49 -20.79 0.13
CA VAL A 9 0.81 -19.85 1.21
C VAL A 9 2.32 -19.61 1.23
N ILE A 10 3.15 -20.65 1.39
CA ILE A 10 4.62 -20.49 1.48
C ILE A 10 5.24 -19.82 0.25
N GLU A 11 4.73 -20.09 -0.96
CA GLU A 11 5.18 -19.43 -2.19
C GLU A 11 4.80 -17.93 -2.26
N TRP A 12 3.65 -17.53 -1.71
CA TRP A 12 3.23 -16.13 -1.63
C TRP A 12 4.07 -15.29 -0.65
N PHE A 13 4.58 -15.89 0.44
CA PHE A 13 5.21 -15.15 1.54
C PHE A 13 6.72 -14.95 1.40
N LYS A 14 7.38 -15.53 0.39
CA LYS A 14 8.85 -15.59 0.36
C LYS A 14 9.57 -14.52 -0.45
N ASP A 15 8.92 -13.75 -1.31
CA ASP A 15 9.69 -13.04 -2.35
C ASP A 15 9.62 -11.51 -2.31
N ARG A 16 10.80 -10.87 -2.30
CA ARG A 16 10.94 -9.44 -2.61
C ARG A 16 10.47 -9.13 -4.04
N SER A 17 10.44 -10.12 -4.92
CA SER A 17 9.84 -10.01 -6.25
C SER A 17 8.35 -9.68 -6.16
N GLU A 18 7.61 -10.21 -5.18
CA GLU A 18 6.20 -9.89 -4.94
C GLU A 18 6.01 -8.43 -4.56
N ARG A 19 6.90 -7.90 -3.72
CA ARG A 19 6.86 -6.49 -3.33
C ARG A 19 7.09 -5.59 -4.54
N SER A 20 8.10 -5.95 -5.35
CA SER A 20 8.44 -5.22 -6.57
C SER A 20 7.33 -5.31 -7.61
N ARG A 21 6.72 -6.49 -7.74
CA ARG A 21 5.59 -6.77 -8.64
C ARG A 21 4.35 -5.99 -8.23
N LEU A 22 4.01 -5.92 -6.94
CA LEU A 22 2.89 -5.13 -6.44
C LEU A 22 3.08 -3.64 -6.77
N VAL A 23 4.28 -3.09 -6.52
CA VAL A 23 4.59 -1.68 -6.88
C VAL A 23 4.45 -1.45 -8.39
N ARG A 24 4.99 -2.34 -9.22
CA ARG A 24 4.86 -2.24 -10.68
C ARG A 24 3.41 -2.32 -11.14
N ASN A 25 2.64 -3.27 -10.63
CA ASN A 25 1.24 -3.46 -10.99
C ASN A 25 0.38 -2.27 -10.55
N PHE A 26 0.59 -1.75 -9.34
CA PHE A 26 -0.09 -0.53 -8.89
C PHE A 26 0.20 0.65 -9.83
N ASN A 27 1.47 0.86 -10.17
CA ASN A 27 1.88 1.94 -11.07
C ASN A 27 1.28 1.80 -12.46
N GLN A 28 1.19 0.56 -12.99
CA GLN A 28 0.55 0.31 -14.27
C GLN A 28 -0.95 0.63 -14.20
N ALA A 29 -1.66 0.08 -13.21
CA ALA A 29 -3.08 0.32 -13.03
C ALA A 29 -3.41 1.82 -12.83
N SER A 30 -2.58 2.54 -12.08
CA SER A 30 -2.78 3.98 -11.91
C SER A 30 -2.57 4.77 -13.21
N ARG A 31 -1.61 4.37 -14.06
CA ARG A 31 -1.43 4.99 -15.38
C ARG A 31 -2.62 4.71 -16.28
N ASP A 32 -3.08 3.47 -16.32
CA ASP A 32 -4.21 3.07 -17.15
C ASP A 32 -5.48 3.83 -16.75
N ALA A 33 -5.77 3.91 -15.44
CA ALA A 33 -6.91 4.66 -14.91
C ALA A 33 -6.83 6.17 -15.19
N PHE A 34 -5.63 6.75 -15.18
CA PHE A 34 -5.43 8.16 -15.54
C PHE A 34 -5.65 8.38 -17.04
N VAL A 35 -5.06 7.54 -17.90
CA VAL A 35 -5.21 7.61 -19.37
C VAL A 35 -6.66 7.42 -19.79
N SER A 36 -7.40 6.52 -19.14
CA SER A 36 -8.81 6.28 -19.43
C SER A 36 -9.76 7.32 -18.82
N GLY A 37 -9.24 8.32 -18.08
CA GLY A 37 -10.04 9.36 -17.42
C GLY A 37 -10.84 8.90 -16.20
N VAL A 38 -10.58 7.70 -15.68
CA VAL A 38 -11.24 7.16 -14.47
C VAL A 38 -10.72 7.84 -13.21
N ALA A 39 -9.42 8.13 -13.17
CA ALA A 39 -8.78 8.85 -12.08
C ALA A 39 -8.29 10.23 -12.57
N PRO A 40 -8.60 11.33 -11.86
CA PRO A 40 -8.19 12.68 -12.29
C PRO A 40 -6.71 12.99 -11.99
N THR A 41 -6.05 12.16 -11.17
CA THR A 41 -4.68 12.38 -10.72
C THR A 41 -3.87 11.10 -10.88
N LEU A 42 -2.69 11.21 -11.48
CA LEU A 42 -1.76 10.09 -11.60
C LEU A 42 -1.09 9.81 -10.25
N LEU A 43 -1.17 8.57 -9.77
CA LEU A 43 -0.50 8.12 -8.56
C LEU A 43 0.72 7.26 -8.93
N LYS A 44 1.79 7.42 -8.16
CA LYS A 44 3.00 6.60 -8.27
C LYS A 44 3.35 5.98 -6.94
N SER A 45 3.37 4.65 -6.87
CA SER A 45 3.85 3.92 -5.71
C SER A 45 5.36 3.67 -5.76
N SER A 46 5.97 3.64 -4.57
CA SER A 46 7.39 3.33 -4.35
C SER A 46 7.62 2.77 -2.95
N LEU A 47 8.83 2.27 -2.71
CA LEU A 47 9.28 1.83 -1.40
C LEU A 47 9.88 3.00 -0.61
N SER A 48 9.55 3.11 0.68
CA SER A 48 10.17 4.08 1.60
C SER A 48 10.51 3.43 2.95
N ARG A 49 11.23 4.13 3.84
CA ARG A 49 11.71 3.56 5.12
C ARG A 49 10.58 3.07 6.04
N GLY A 50 9.38 3.64 5.93
CA GLY A 50 8.27 3.40 6.86
C GLY A 50 8.47 4.10 8.21
N GLU A 51 7.48 3.99 9.10
CA GLU A 51 7.50 4.49 10.48
C GLU A 51 7.72 3.33 11.45
N SER A 52 8.76 3.45 12.27
CA SER A 52 9.18 2.43 13.24
C SER A 52 8.08 2.06 14.24
N ALA A 53 7.26 3.04 14.64
CA ALA A 53 6.16 2.84 15.57
C ALA A 53 5.00 2.01 14.98
N TYR A 54 4.96 1.82 13.65
CA TYR A 54 3.89 1.09 12.96
C TYR A 54 4.20 -0.39 12.74
N LYS A 55 5.42 -0.82 13.08
CA LYS A 55 5.87 -2.19 12.89
C LYS A 55 4.92 -3.21 13.51
N HIS A 56 4.78 -4.34 12.83
CA HIS A 56 4.01 -5.51 13.25
C HIS A 56 4.74 -6.80 12.88
N GLN A 57 4.18 -7.96 13.26
CA GLN A 57 4.83 -9.28 13.10
C GLN A 57 5.20 -9.67 11.65
N PHE A 58 4.63 -9.00 10.66
CA PHE A 58 4.89 -9.24 9.24
C PHE A 58 5.84 -8.22 8.62
N SER A 59 6.19 -7.14 9.34
CA SER A 59 7.05 -6.07 8.82
C SER A 59 8.36 -6.62 8.24
N ALA A 60 8.69 -6.21 7.03
CA ALA A 60 9.99 -6.47 6.45
C ALA A 60 11.12 -5.80 7.26
N TRP A 61 12.35 -6.25 7.07
CA TRP A 61 13.48 -5.68 7.80
C TRP A 61 13.78 -4.22 7.41
N ILE A 62 13.65 -3.91 6.12
CA ILE A 62 13.86 -2.56 5.55
C ILE A 62 12.77 -2.18 4.56
N ASN A 63 12.68 -0.88 4.32
CA ASN A 63 11.78 -0.25 3.35
C ASN A 63 10.31 -0.61 3.59
N THR A 64 9.82 -0.51 4.82
CA THR A 64 8.46 -0.97 5.19
C THR A 64 7.35 0.03 4.83
N GLY A 65 7.70 1.17 4.22
CA GLY A 65 6.76 2.15 3.70
C GLY A 65 6.32 1.83 2.28
N PHE A 66 5.00 1.78 2.08
CA PHE A 66 4.34 1.83 0.78
C PHE A 66 3.98 3.29 0.51
N ARG A 67 4.81 3.95 -0.28
CA ARG A 67 4.72 5.39 -0.51
C ARG A 67 3.98 5.66 -1.81
N ILE A 68 3.00 6.55 -1.74
CA ILE A 68 2.21 7.05 -2.84
C ILE A 68 2.56 8.51 -3.05
N GLN A 69 3.04 8.81 -4.25
CA GLN A 69 3.24 10.16 -4.73
C GLN A 69 2.08 10.49 -5.66
N ALA A 70 1.35 11.56 -5.36
CA ALA A 70 0.34 12.11 -6.25
C ALA A 70 0.97 13.18 -7.15
N LEU A 71 0.89 12.97 -8.47
CA LEU A 71 1.42 13.89 -9.48
C LEU A 71 0.29 14.83 -9.91
N SER A 72 0.21 15.98 -9.27
CA SER A 72 -0.83 16.99 -9.53
C SER A 72 -0.27 18.31 -10.09
N GLY A 73 1.07 18.46 -10.19
CA GLY A 73 1.71 19.69 -10.67
C GLY A 73 1.59 20.88 -9.71
N ARG A 74 1.05 20.64 -8.51
CA ARG A 74 0.92 21.61 -7.42
C ARG A 74 1.05 20.89 -6.08
N SER A 75 1.27 21.67 -5.03
CA SER A 75 1.16 21.10 -3.69
C SER A 75 -0.27 20.65 -3.38
N LEU A 76 -0.38 19.52 -2.68
CA LEU A 76 -1.66 19.03 -2.17
C LEU A 76 -1.93 19.58 -0.77
N SER A 77 -3.20 19.82 -0.46
CA SER A 77 -3.60 20.07 0.91
C SER A 77 -3.51 18.79 1.74
N LYS A 78 -3.53 18.94 3.07
CA LYS A 78 -3.56 17.80 3.99
C LYS A 78 -4.81 16.94 3.77
N GLU A 79 -5.95 17.59 3.54
CA GLU A 79 -7.24 16.95 3.33
C GLU A 79 -7.25 16.13 2.03
N GLU A 80 -6.61 16.62 0.97
CA GLU A 80 -6.46 15.90 -0.29
C GLU A 80 -5.58 14.66 -0.14
N MET A 81 -4.46 14.77 0.58
CA MET A 81 -3.62 13.62 0.91
C MET A 81 -4.36 12.59 1.76
N ILE A 82 -5.17 13.06 2.73
CA ILE A 82 -6.01 12.18 3.56
C ILE A 82 -7.06 11.47 2.71
N PHE A 83 -7.70 12.18 1.78
CA PHE A 83 -8.68 11.60 0.87
C PHE A 83 -8.06 10.47 0.05
N ILE A 84 -6.90 10.70 -0.58
CA ILE A 84 -6.17 9.66 -1.34
C ILE A 84 -5.83 8.47 -0.43
N GLY A 85 -5.35 8.74 0.79
CA GLY A 85 -5.07 7.71 1.78
C GLY A 85 -6.30 6.85 2.08
N ASN A 86 -7.45 7.47 2.35
CA ASN A 86 -8.69 6.77 2.65
C ASN A 86 -9.20 5.94 1.47
N VAL A 87 -9.05 6.40 0.23
CA VAL A 87 -9.40 5.62 -0.97
C VAL A 87 -8.57 4.34 -1.02
N ILE A 88 -7.26 4.40 -0.75
CA ILE A 88 -6.38 3.22 -0.73
C ILE A 88 -6.71 2.30 0.45
N LEU A 89 -6.95 2.87 1.64
CA LEU A 89 -7.25 2.11 2.85
C LEU A 89 -8.63 1.44 2.82
N ALA A 90 -9.56 1.93 1.98
CA ALA A 90 -10.85 1.31 1.76
C ALA A 90 -10.74 -0.03 1.01
N ASP A 91 -9.70 -0.19 0.16
CA ASP A 91 -9.40 -1.47 -0.49
C ASP A 91 -8.74 -2.43 0.51
N THR A 92 -9.59 -3.16 1.22
CA THR A 92 -9.16 -4.11 2.25
C THR A 92 -8.30 -5.25 1.65
N GLU A 93 -8.49 -5.64 0.39
CA GLU A 93 -7.67 -6.67 -0.23
C GLU A 93 -6.23 -6.17 -0.44
N LEU A 94 -6.08 -4.97 -0.99
CA LEU A 94 -4.79 -4.32 -1.15
C LEU A 94 -4.09 -4.15 0.20
N VAL A 95 -4.79 -3.61 1.21
CA VAL A 95 -4.22 -3.41 2.55
C VAL A 95 -3.72 -4.72 3.15
N ARG A 96 -4.52 -5.80 3.07
CA ARG A 96 -4.11 -7.13 3.56
C ARG A 96 -2.89 -7.64 2.83
N ARG A 97 -2.83 -7.46 1.50
CA ARG A 97 -1.69 -7.85 0.67
C ARG A 97 -0.44 -7.07 1.05
N LEU A 98 -0.56 -5.77 1.31
CA LEU A 98 0.55 -4.93 1.78
C LEU A 98 1.09 -5.41 3.14
N VAL A 99 0.20 -5.66 4.11
CA VAL A 99 0.57 -6.15 5.45
C VAL A 99 1.31 -7.49 5.36
N VAL A 100 0.75 -8.44 4.61
CA VAL A 100 1.31 -9.77 4.40
C VAL A 100 2.68 -9.74 3.74
N LEU A 101 2.88 -8.84 2.78
CA LEU A 101 4.15 -8.66 2.08
C LEU A 101 5.16 -7.80 2.86
N GLY A 102 4.81 -7.37 4.07
CA GLY A 102 5.70 -6.75 5.03
C GLY A 102 5.85 -5.23 4.93
N TRP A 103 4.85 -4.56 4.37
CA TRP A 103 4.68 -3.12 4.58
C TRP A 103 3.87 -2.85 5.84
N ASP A 104 4.33 -1.89 6.65
CA ASP A 104 3.64 -1.44 7.87
C ASP A 104 3.09 -0.03 7.78
N THR A 105 3.58 0.75 6.83
CA THR A 105 3.27 2.18 6.71
C THR A 105 2.74 2.47 5.32
N LEU A 106 1.54 3.05 5.23
CA LEU A 106 1.12 3.80 4.04
C LEU A 106 1.61 5.23 4.20
N GLU A 107 2.20 5.80 3.16
CA GLU A 107 2.61 7.20 3.13
C GLU A 107 2.06 7.85 1.86
N VAL A 108 1.34 8.96 1.97
CA VAL A 108 0.87 9.76 0.82
C VAL A 108 1.52 11.12 0.87
N HIS A 109 2.13 11.55 -0.23
CA HIS A 109 2.70 12.88 -0.39
C HIS A 109 2.49 13.41 -1.81
N ASP A 110 2.72 14.70 -2.01
CA ASP A 110 2.67 15.36 -3.31
C ASP A 110 4.05 15.37 -4.01
N ASP A 111 4.11 15.92 -5.22
CA ASP A 111 5.33 16.00 -6.03
C ASP A 111 6.17 17.26 -5.80
N VAL A 112 5.64 18.23 -5.05
CA VAL A 112 6.28 19.54 -4.82
C VAL A 112 6.56 19.82 -3.34
N GLY A 113 5.70 19.34 -2.44
CA GLY A 113 5.74 19.63 -1.01
C GLY A 113 6.76 18.79 -0.23
N ARG A 114 6.91 19.13 1.05
CA ARG A 114 7.87 18.49 1.98
C ARG A 114 7.23 17.48 2.93
N TYR A 115 5.90 17.45 3.02
CA TYR A 115 5.16 16.72 4.05
C TYR A 115 4.23 15.68 3.43
N GLY A 116 4.06 14.55 4.11
CA GLY A 116 3.14 13.50 3.73
C GLY A 116 2.30 13.04 4.91
N CYS A 117 1.13 12.48 4.61
CA CYS A 117 0.28 11.80 5.59
C CYS A 117 0.69 10.33 5.69
N ARG A 118 0.61 9.75 6.89
CA ARG A 118 0.99 8.35 7.12
C ARG A 118 -0.06 7.61 7.93
N TRP A 119 -0.17 6.31 7.68
CA TRP A 119 -1.09 5.41 8.38
C TRP A 119 -0.40 4.09 8.71
N LYS A 120 -0.76 3.54 9.87
CA LYS A 120 -0.38 2.20 10.30
C LYS A 120 -1.28 1.18 9.59
N LEU A 121 -0.74 0.45 8.62
CA LEU A 121 -1.51 -0.38 7.70
C LEU A 121 -2.31 -1.49 8.41
N ILE A 122 -1.75 -2.08 9.48
CA ILE A 122 -2.40 -3.22 10.15
C ILE A 122 -3.72 -2.85 10.81
N ASP A 123 -3.92 -1.59 11.18
CA ASP A 123 -5.18 -1.10 11.77
C ASP A 123 -6.34 -1.13 10.75
N TYR A 124 -6.03 -1.18 9.46
CA TYR A 124 -6.99 -1.20 8.35
C TYR A 124 -7.14 -2.60 7.72
N ALA A 125 -6.33 -3.58 8.11
CA ALA A 125 -6.34 -4.92 7.52
C ALA A 125 -7.55 -5.77 7.93
N LYS A 126 -8.37 -5.30 8.90
CA LYS A 126 -9.58 -5.99 9.37
C LYS A 126 -9.29 -7.45 9.74
N ILE A 127 -8.20 -7.68 10.47
CA ILE A 127 -7.78 -9.00 10.93
C ILE A 127 -8.72 -9.44 12.05
N GLY A 128 -9.19 -10.69 12.01
CA GLY A 128 -9.98 -11.29 13.10
C GLY A 128 -11.50 -11.05 13.04
N LEU A 129 -12.04 -10.34 12.04
CA LEU A 129 -13.49 -10.12 11.91
C LEU A 129 -14.34 -11.38 11.62
N MET A 130 -13.71 -12.55 11.40
CA MET A 130 -14.40 -13.84 11.27
C MET A 130 -14.43 -14.63 12.60
N LEU A 131 -13.82 -14.07 13.65
CA LEU A 131 -13.74 -14.65 14.99
C LEU A 131 -14.55 -13.77 15.95
N ASP A 132 -15.83 -13.56 15.66
CA ASP A 132 -16.75 -13.09 16.67
C ASP A 132 -16.96 -14.24 17.68
N LYS A 133 -16.96 -13.90 18.97
CA LYS A 133 -17.22 -14.82 20.08
C LYS A 133 -18.68 -15.26 20.11
#